data_AF-A0A512JNY9-F1
#
_entry.id   AF-A0A512JNY9-F1
#
_cell.length_a   1.000
_cell.length_b   1.000
_cell.length_c   1.000
_cell.angle_alpha   90.00
_cell.angle_beta   90.00
_cell.angle_gamma   90.00
#
_symmetry.space_group_name_H-M   'P 1'
#
loop_
_entity.id
_entity.type
_entity.pdbx_description
1 polymer ?
#
loop_
_entity_poly.entity_id
_entity_poly.type
_entity_poly.pdbx_seq_one_letter_code
_entity_poly.pdbx_strand_id
1 'polypeptide(L)' 'MTNAQMARAFNEWMRRFIEEPDQFAREFEEVNRYLTDQGDGREPTYGETCTAYLHELSKQLPAS' A
#
# COMPACT_ATOMS: atom_id res chain seq x y z
N MET A 1 -5.45 9.03 8.75
CA MET A 1 -4.11 9.49 8.33
C MET A 1 -4.11 11.00 8.22
N THR A 2 -3.04 11.66 8.65
CA THR A 2 -2.75 13.06 8.29
C THR A 2 -2.10 13.14 6.90
N ASN A 3 -2.12 14.32 6.27
CA ASN A 3 -1.41 14.53 5.01
C ASN A 3 0.10 14.21 5.11
N ALA A 4 0.71 14.48 6.27
CA ALA A 4 2.11 14.16 6.54
C ALA A 4 2.37 12.65 6.60
N GLN A 5 1.46 11.88 7.22
CA GLN A 5 1.54 10.41 7.24
C GLN A 5 1.39 9.82 5.83
N MET A 6 0.44 10.34 5.04
CA MET A 6 0.27 9.90 3.65
C MET A 6 1.49 10.20 2.80
N ALA A 7 2.08 11.39 2.91
CA ALA A 7 3.28 11.76 2.18
C ALA A 7 4.46 10.84 2.53
N ARG A 8 4.64 10.48 3.80
CA ARG A 8 5.68 9.54 4.23
C ARG A 8 5.44 8.13 3.72
N ALA A 9 4.21 7.63 3.80
CA ALA A 9 3.85 6.34 3.24
C ALA A 9 4.10 6.28 1.72
N PHE A 10 3.78 7.37 1.01
CA PHE A 10 4.02 7.46 -0.43
C PHE A 10 5.50 7.48 -0.77
N ASN A 11 6.30 8.25 -0.04
CA ASN A 11 7.75 8.28 -0.27
C ASN A 11 8.40 6.91 0.00
N GLU A 12 7.94 6.20 1.04
CA GLU A 12 8.40 4.85 1.34
C GLU A 12 7.98 3.85 0.27
N TRP A 13 6.74 3.95 -0.22
CA TRP A 13 6.25 3.15 -1.35
C TRP A 13 7.13 3.33 -2.59
N MET A 14 7.47 4.59 -2.92
CA MET A 14 8.38 4.91 -4.03
C MET A 14 9.80 4.40 -3.79
N ARG A 15 10.33 4.46 -2.56
CA ARG A 15 11.64 3.90 -2.21
C ARG A 15 11.66 2.39 -2.45
N ARG A 16 10.68 1.65 -1.94
CA ARG A 16 10.57 0.19 -2.11
C ARG A 16 10.41 -0.21 -3.58
N PHE A 17 9.65 0.56 -4.35
CA PHE A 17 9.54 0.33 -5.80
C PHE A 17 10.89 0.40 -6.52
N ILE A 18 11.74 1.37 -6.13
CA ILE A 18 13.04 1.60 -6.75
C ILE A 18 14.10 0.63 -6.25
N GLU A 19 14.16 0.40 -4.93
CA GLU A 19 15.23 -0.36 -4.29
C GLU A 19 14.94 -1.87 -4.24
N GLU A 20 13.67 -2.27 -4.17
CA GLU A 20 13.23 -3.65 -3.92
C GLU A 20 12.02 -4.03 -4.79
N PRO A 21 12.09 -3.92 -6.13
CA PRO A 21 10.93 -4.05 -7.02
C PRO A 21 10.22 -5.41 -6.94
N ASP A 22 10.97 -6.50 -6.71
CA ASP A 22 10.40 -7.85 -6.59
C ASP A 22 9.65 -8.04 -5.26
N GLN A 23 10.16 -7.47 -4.16
CA GLN A 23 9.48 -7.51 -2.87
C GLN A 23 8.23 -6.64 -2.91
N PHE A 24 8.36 -5.45 -3.49
CA PHE A 24 7.25 -4.55 -3.74
C PHE A 24 6.10 -5.22 -4.48
N ALA A 25 6.39 -5.96 -5.57
CA ALA A 25 5.37 -6.65 -6.35
C ALA A 25 4.60 -7.67 -5.50
N ARG A 26 5.30 -8.43 -4.65
CA ARG A 26 4.68 -9.42 -3.75
C ARG A 26 3.80 -8.78 -2.69
N GLU A 27 4.26 -7.71 -2.03
CA GLU A 27 3.44 -7.02 -1.03
C GLU A 27 2.18 -6.42 -1.67
N PHE A 28 2.30 -5.92 -2.90
CA PHE A 28 1.16 -5.39 -3.66
C PHE A 28 0.15 -6.50 -4.02
N GLU A 29 0.63 -7.69 -4.43
CA GLU A 29 -0.22 -8.87 -4.65
C GLU A 29 -0.95 -9.32 -3.38
N GLU A 30 -0.30 -9.26 -2.21
CA GLU A 30 -0.93 -9.60 -0.94
C GLU A 30 -2.03 -8.61 -0.56
N VAL A 31 -1.82 -7.30 -0.79
CA VAL A 31 -2.87 -6.28 -0.59
C VAL A 31 -4.04 -6.53 -1.55
N ASN A 32 -3.78 -6.85 -2.82
CA ASN A 32 -4.82 -7.22 -3.78
C ASN A 32 -5.64 -8.42 -3.31
N ARG A 33 -4.96 -9.44 -2.79
CA ARG A 33 -5.62 -10.64 -2.26
C ARG A 33 -6.50 -10.30 -1.06
N TYR A 34 -5.97 -9.55 -0.10
CA TYR A 34 -6.73 -9.11 1.06
C TYR A 34 -7.99 -8.31 0.66
N LEU A 35 -7.86 -7.37 -0.28
CA LEU A 35 -8.99 -6.59 -0.78
C LEU A 35 -10.03 -7.46 -1.51
N THR A 36 -9.58 -8.44 -2.29
CA THR A 36 -10.44 -9.42 -2.96
C THR A 36 -11.18 -10.29 -1.94
N ASP A 37 -10.51 -10.72 -0.88
CA ASP A 37 -11.10 -11.54 0.18
C ASP A 37 -12.11 -10.74 1.03
N GLN A 38 -11.91 -9.42 1.18
CA GLN A 38 -12.85 -8.53 1.87
C GLN A 38 -14.02 -8.07 0.98
N GLY A 39 -13.81 -8.02 -0.33
CA GLY A 39 -14.77 -7.52 -1.31
C GLY A 39 -15.54 -8.64 -1.98
N ASP A 40 -16.84 -8.71 -1.71
CA ASP A 40 -17.77 -9.71 -2.23
C ASP A 40 -17.97 -9.60 -3.77
N GLY A 41 -16.97 -10.03 -4.54
CA GLY A 41 -17.02 -10.13 -6.00
C GLY A 41 -16.70 -8.87 -6.80
N ARG A 42 -16.00 -7.88 -6.24
CA ARG A 42 -15.49 -6.72 -6.99
C ARG A 42 -13.97 -6.69 -7.04
N GLU A 43 -13.43 -6.55 -8.24
CA GLU A 43 -12.00 -6.36 -8.45
C GLU A 43 -11.61 -4.93 -8.05
N PRO A 44 -10.65 -4.76 -7.13
CA PRO A 44 -10.20 -3.44 -6.69
C PRO A 44 -9.50 -2.70 -7.84
N THR A 45 -9.70 -1.39 -7.92
CA THR A 45 -8.97 -0.57 -8.88
C THR A 45 -7.54 -0.33 -8.41
N TYR A 46 -6.67 0.09 -9.35
CA TYR A 46 -5.30 0.47 -9.03
C TYR A 46 -5.23 1.56 -7.95
N GLY A 47 -6.13 2.54 -7.99
CA GLY A 47 -6.20 3.62 -7.00
C GLY A 47 -6.59 3.15 -5.60
N GLU A 48 -7.58 2.25 -5.50
CA GLU A 48 -8.00 1.66 -4.23
C GLU A 48 -6.90 0.77 -3.64
N THR A 49 -6.21 0.02 -4.49
CA THR A 49 -5.09 -0.84 -4.09
C THR A 49 -3.92 -0.01 -3.54
N CYS A 50 -3.51 1.03 -4.27
CA CYS A 50 -2.48 1.96 -3.79
C CYS A 50 -2.90 2.59 -2.46
N THR A 51 -4.16 2.96 -2.31
CA THR A 51 -4.66 3.59 -1.07
C THR A 51 -4.61 2.62 0.11
N ALA A 52 -5.01 1.37 -0.09
CA ALA A 52 -4.94 0.32 0.93
C ALA A 52 -3.49 0.03 1.33
N TYR A 53 -2.59 -0.06 0.35
CA TYR A 53 -1.17 -0.27 0.59
C TYR A 53 -0.53 0.89 1.37
N LEU A 54 -0.79 2.15 0.95
CA LEU A 54 -0.31 3.33 1.67
C LEU A 54 -0.87 3.40 3.10
N HIS A 55 -2.12 2.98 3.29
CA HIS A 55 -2.71 2.88 4.62
C HIS A 55 -1.98 1.85 5.48
N GLU A 56 -1.61 0.69 4.95
CA GLU A 56 -0.84 -0.31 5.69
C GLU A 56 0.57 0.17 6.02
N LEU A 57 1.29 0.75 5.05
CA LEU A 57 2.60 1.37 5.30
C LEU A 57 2.53 2.44 6.39
N SER A 58 1.47 3.26 6.39
CA SER A 58 1.32 4.33 7.40
C SER A 58 1.25 3.80 8.83
N LYS A 59 0.80 2.55 9.04
CA LYS A 59 0.77 1.90 10.37
C LYS A 59 2.16 1.41 10.81
N GLN A 60 3.02 1.08 9.85
CA GLN A 60 4.38 0.60 10.08
C GLN A 60 5.37 1.74 10.29
N LEU A 61 5.06 2.93 9.75
CA LEU A 61 5.91 4.10 9.87
C LEU A 61 5.72 4.77 11.25
N PRO A 62 6.81 5.10 11.96
CA PRO A 62 6.72 5.71 13.28
C PRO A 62 6.05 7.10 13.20
N ALA A 63 5.13 7.36 14.13
CA ALA A 63 4.62 8.70 14.38
C ALA A 63 5.78 9.59 14.85
N SER A 64 6.04 10.67 14.13
CA SER A 64 6.97 11.71 14.56
C SER A 64 6.28 12.65 15.54
#